data_AF-A0A348ZHC2-F1
#
_entry.id   AF-A0A348ZHC2-F1
#
_cell.length_a   1.000
_cell.length_b   1.000
_cell.length_c   1.000
_cell.angle_alpha   90.00
_cell.angle_beta   90.00
_cell.angle_gamma   90.00
#
_symmetry.space_group_name_H-M   'P 1'
#
loop_
_entity.id
_entity.type
_entity.pdbx_description
1 polymer ?
#
loop_
_entity_poly.entity_id
_entity_poly.type
_entity_poly.pdbx_seq_one_letter_code
_entity_poly.pdbx_strand_id
1 'polypeptide(L)'
;MAEALDQAMARSRRALERGDYRQVLQQLEPLADQLPASLRQGGELRLLMATAHQGLGQNERAISCSRAAGSCADPQLRRQAMALLAVLEAPELQVGADRLVQLPQLGSMPSLEGIAKGSAVRRRRRQP
;
A
#
# COMPACT_ATOMS: atom_id res chain seq x y z
N MET A 1 -30.23 1.31 11.11
CA MET A 1 -28.83 1.10 11.55
C MET A 1 -28.06 0.21 10.56
N ALA A 2 -28.53 -1.03 10.29
CA ALA A 2 -27.85 -1.96 9.39
C ALA A 2 -27.64 -1.42 7.97
N GLU A 3 -28.66 -0.82 7.38
CA GLU A 3 -28.58 -0.27 6.00
C GLU A 3 -27.58 0.89 5.87
N ALA A 4 -27.46 1.73 6.90
CA ALA A 4 -26.48 2.83 6.93
C ALA A 4 -25.04 2.30 7.05
N LEU A 5 -24.83 1.23 7.82
CA LEU A 5 -23.54 0.55 7.93
C LEU A 5 -23.15 -0.09 6.59
N ASP A 6 -24.07 -0.81 5.95
CA ASP A 6 -23.82 -1.46 4.66
C ASP A 6 -23.49 -0.43 3.57
N GLN A 7 -24.21 0.71 3.56
CA GLN A 7 -23.91 1.81 2.65
C GLN A 7 -22.54 2.45 2.92
N ALA A 8 -22.17 2.66 4.19
CA ALA A 8 -20.85 3.18 4.56
C ALA A 8 -19.72 2.21 4.15
N MET A 9 -19.92 0.90 4.34
CA MET A 9 -18.99 -0.14 3.93
C MET A 9 -18.83 -0.20 2.41
N ALA A 10 -19.93 -0.11 1.65
CA ALA A 10 -19.89 -0.08 0.20
C ALA A 10 -19.19 1.18 -0.34
N ARG A 11 -19.47 2.34 0.26
CA ARG A 11 -18.80 3.61 -0.10
C ARG A 11 -17.30 3.57 0.20
N SER A 12 -16.93 2.99 1.34
CA SER A 12 -15.53 2.83 1.76
C SER A 12 -14.77 1.92 0.83
N ARG A 13 -15.37 0.80 0.39
CA ARG A 13 -14.77 -0.08 -0.63
C ARG A 13 -14.49 0.64 -1.94
N ARG A 14 -15.45 1.40 -2.46
CA ARG A 14 -15.27 2.19 -3.69
C ARG A 14 -14.17 3.25 -3.54
N ALA A 15 -14.10 3.91 -2.39
CA ALA A 15 -13.02 4.86 -2.11
C ALA A 15 -11.66 4.17 -2.08
N LEU A 16 -11.59 2.98 -1.46
CA LEU A 16 -10.37 2.18 -1.39
C LEU A 16 -9.90 1.72 -2.78
N GLU A 17 -10.81 1.27 -3.65
CA GLU A 17 -10.53 0.89 -5.04
C GLU A 17 -9.93 2.03 -5.88
N ARG A 18 -10.22 3.28 -5.52
CA ARG A 18 -9.66 4.48 -6.17
C ARG A 18 -8.37 4.97 -5.52
N GLY A 19 -7.94 4.38 -4.41
CA GLY A 19 -6.80 4.84 -3.62
C GLY A 19 -7.12 6.04 -2.71
N ASP A 20 -8.39 6.36 -2.48
CA ASP A 20 -8.82 7.46 -1.61
C ASP A 20 -8.74 7.07 -0.12
N TYR A 21 -7.58 6.64 0.35
CA TYR A 21 -7.41 6.02 1.66
C TYR A 21 -7.86 6.90 2.84
N ARG A 22 -7.65 8.22 2.76
CA ARG A 22 -8.12 9.16 3.80
C ARG A 22 -9.64 9.15 3.91
N GLN A 23 -10.34 9.05 2.77
CA GLN A 23 -11.80 9.02 2.74
C GLN A 23 -12.34 7.72 3.34
N VAL A 24 -11.63 6.60 3.16
CA VAL A 24 -11.96 5.32 3.82
C VAL A 24 -11.94 5.49 5.33
N LEU A 25 -10.86 6.05 5.88
CA LEU A 25 -10.71 6.21 7.32
C LEU A 25 -11.77 7.15 7.91
N GLN A 26 -12.04 8.28 7.27
CA GLN A 26 -13.09 9.22 7.70
C GLN A 26 -14.48 8.58 7.78
N GLN A 27 -14.77 7.59 6.93
CA GLN A 27 -16.05 6.89 6.92
C GLN A 27 -16.12 5.79 7.97
N LEU A 28 -15.00 5.10 8.23
CA LEU A 28 -14.97 3.88 9.03
C LEU A 28 -14.56 4.11 10.50
N GLU A 29 -13.76 5.14 10.81
CA GLU A 29 -13.34 5.44 12.19
C GLU A 29 -14.53 5.60 13.15
N PRO A 30 -15.58 6.38 12.86
CA PRO A 30 -16.72 6.52 13.75
C PRO A 30 -17.49 5.22 13.99
N LEU A 31 -17.44 4.30 13.02
CA LEU A 31 -18.10 3.00 13.07
C LEU A 31 -17.24 1.97 13.83
N ALA A 32 -15.91 2.11 13.78
CA ALA A 32 -14.97 1.25 14.50
C ALA A 32 -15.16 1.33 16.02
N ASP A 33 -15.50 2.52 16.53
CA ASP A 33 -15.79 2.75 17.95
C ASP A 33 -17.07 2.05 18.43
N GLN A 34 -18.02 1.84 17.53
CA GLN A 34 -19.33 1.26 17.83
C GLN A 34 -19.39 -0.25 17.57
N LEU A 35 -18.52 -0.77 16.70
CA LEU A 35 -18.54 -2.17 16.27
C LEU A 35 -17.35 -2.95 16.85
N PRO A 36 -17.58 -3.91 17.74
CA PRO A 36 -16.53 -4.79 18.26
C PRO A 36 -15.81 -5.56 17.15
N ALA A 37 -14.50 -5.74 17.30
CA ALA A 37 -13.66 -6.48 16.34
C ALA A 37 -14.01 -7.96 16.21
N SER A 38 -14.63 -8.53 17.25
CA SER A 38 -15.07 -9.92 17.29
C SER A 38 -16.22 -10.22 16.33
N LEU A 39 -17.03 -9.20 15.97
CA LEU A 39 -18.10 -9.33 15.00
C LEU A 39 -17.55 -9.36 13.56
N ARG A 40 -18.24 -10.08 12.67
CA ARG A 40 -17.88 -10.17 11.25
C ARG A 40 -17.68 -8.79 10.60
N GLN A 41 -18.68 -7.91 10.74
CA GLN A 41 -18.63 -6.55 10.17
C GLN A 41 -17.52 -5.70 10.80
N GLY A 42 -17.28 -5.87 12.11
CA GLY A 42 -16.21 -5.16 12.81
C GLY A 42 -14.82 -5.60 12.38
N GLY A 43 -14.62 -6.90 12.11
CA GLY A 43 -13.38 -7.42 11.55
C GLY A 43 -13.16 -6.97 10.10
N GLU A 44 -14.20 -7.01 9.27
CA GLU A 44 -14.15 -6.57 7.88
C GLU A 44 -13.82 -5.08 7.75
N LEU A 45 -14.46 -4.24 8.58
CA LEU A 45 -14.17 -2.82 8.66
C LEU A 45 -12.71 -2.55 9.01
N ARG A 46 -12.15 -3.28 9.98
CA ARG A 46 -10.75 -3.15 10.40
C ARG A 46 -9.77 -3.60 9.32
N LEU A 47 -10.11 -4.60 8.51
CA LEU A 47 -9.33 -4.98 7.33
C LEU A 47 -9.27 -3.88 6.27
N LEU A 48 -10.39 -3.22 5.99
CA LEU A 48 -10.43 -2.07 5.09
C LEU A 48 -9.59 -0.90 5.64
N MET A 49 -9.71 -0.60 6.94
CA MET A 49 -8.88 0.42 7.59
C MET A 49 -7.39 0.07 7.56
N ALA A 50 -7.02 -1.19 7.80
CA ALA A 50 -5.63 -1.64 7.72
C ALA A 50 -5.04 -1.39 6.33
N THR A 51 -5.80 -1.73 5.28
CA THR A 51 -5.39 -1.51 3.89
C THR A 51 -5.26 -0.01 3.57
N ALA A 52 -6.17 0.83 4.07
CA ALA A 52 -6.09 2.28 3.92
C ALA A 52 -4.88 2.88 4.65
N HIS A 53 -4.58 2.43 5.87
CA HIS A 53 -3.38 2.86 6.60
C HIS A 53 -2.10 2.45 5.87
N GLN A 54 -2.05 1.24 5.31
CA GLN A 54 -0.91 0.79 4.50
C GLN A 54 -0.72 1.67 3.26
N GLY A 55 -1.81 2.00 2.56
CA GLY A 55 -1.78 2.92 1.40
C GLY A 55 -1.31 4.35 1.74
N LEU A 56 -1.38 4.74 3.02
CA LEU A 56 -0.87 6.02 3.52
C LEU A 56 0.54 5.92 4.14
N GLY A 57 1.18 4.75 4.13
CA GLY A 57 2.47 4.51 4.78
C GLY A 57 2.40 4.50 6.32
N GLN A 58 1.22 4.32 6.91
CA GLN A 58 1.00 4.33 8.35
C GLN A 58 1.06 2.91 8.92
N ASN A 59 2.22 2.27 8.81
CA ASN A 59 2.40 0.83 9.09
C ASN A 59 1.93 0.41 10.49
N GLU A 60 2.28 1.17 11.54
CA GLU A 60 1.86 0.88 12.92
C GLU A 60 0.33 0.80 13.08
N ARG A 61 -0.40 1.71 12.41
CA ARG A 61 -1.87 1.71 12.45
C ARG A 61 -2.44 0.54 11.64
N ALA A 62 -1.81 0.19 10.52
CA ALA A 62 -2.19 -0.97 9.73
C ALA A 62 -2.01 -2.28 10.51
N ILE A 63 -0.90 -2.42 11.25
CA ILE A 63 -0.61 -3.55 12.14
C ILE A 63 -1.67 -3.64 13.23
N SER A 64 -1.94 -2.53 13.92
CA SER A 64 -2.97 -2.48 14.97
C SER A 64 -4.35 -2.91 14.46
N CYS A 65 -4.78 -2.40 13.30
CA CYS A 65 -6.04 -2.76 12.68
C CYS A 65 -6.08 -4.24 12.28
N SER A 66 -5.00 -4.76 11.68
CA SER A 66 -4.90 -6.17 11.26
C SER A 66 -4.94 -7.12 12.46
N ARG A 67 -4.23 -6.77 13.55
CA ARG A 67 -4.25 -7.53 14.79
C ARG A 67 -5.65 -7.55 15.42
N ALA A 68 -6.34 -6.41 15.44
CA ALA A 68 -7.71 -6.33 15.92
C ALA A 68 -8.67 -7.18 15.07
N ALA A 69 -8.57 -7.13 13.74
CA ALA A 69 -9.36 -7.97 12.84
C ALA A 69 -9.08 -9.48 13.02
N GLY A 70 -7.88 -9.86 13.49
CA GLY A 70 -7.53 -11.22 13.86
C GLY A 70 -8.36 -11.83 14.99
N SER A 71 -9.03 -11.00 15.80
CA SER A 71 -9.94 -11.46 16.87
C SER A 71 -11.36 -11.79 16.37
N CYS A 72 -11.63 -11.61 15.08
CA CYS A 72 -12.94 -11.86 14.48
C CYS A 72 -13.34 -13.34 14.56
N ALA A 73 -14.61 -13.60 14.86
CA ALA A 73 -15.19 -14.93 14.89
C ALA A 73 -15.16 -15.61 13.51
N ASP A 74 -15.31 -14.82 12.43
CA ASP A 74 -15.32 -15.30 11.05
C ASP A 74 -13.93 -15.87 10.66
N PRO A 75 -13.82 -17.18 10.34
CA PRO A 75 -12.53 -17.80 10.07
C PRO A 75 -11.83 -17.26 8.83
N GLN A 76 -12.58 -16.83 7.81
CA GLN A 76 -12.02 -16.32 6.58
C GLN A 76 -11.43 -14.93 6.80
N LEU A 77 -12.17 -14.03 7.46
CA LEU A 77 -11.66 -12.69 7.81
C LEU A 77 -10.45 -12.80 8.73
N ARG A 78 -10.49 -13.69 9.73
CA ARG A 78 -9.35 -13.92 10.62
C ARG A 78 -8.11 -14.37 9.84
N ARG A 79 -8.24 -15.31 8.90
CA ARG A 79 -7.11 -15.74 8.06
C ARG A 79 -6.56 -14.59 7.22
N GLN A 80 -7.42 -13.78 6.61
CA GLN A 80 -7.00 -12.61 5.84
C GLN A 80 -6.25 -11.59 6.71
N ALA A 81 -6.76 -11.31 7.91
CA ALA A 81 -6.15 -10.39 8.86
C ALA A 81 -4.77 -10.86 9.33
N MET A 82 -4.61 -12.16 9.61
CA MET A 82 -3.32 -12.73 10.01
C MET A 82 -2.32 -12.77 8.85
N ALA A 83 -2.78 -13.03 7.63
CA ALA A 83 -1.92 -12.95 6.46
C ALA A 83 -1.42 -11.52 6.21
N LEU A 84 -2.30 -10.52 6.31
CA LEU A 84 -1.91 -9.11 6.20
C LEU A 84 -0.96 -8.68 7.32
N LEU A 85 -1.25 -9.08 8.57
CA LEU A 85 -0.39 -8.82 9.71
C LEU A 85 1.03 -9.37 9.50
N ALA A 86 1.14 -10.62 9.02
CA ALA A 86 2.42 -11.24 8.73
C ALA A 86 3.22 -10.51 7.65
N VAL A 87 2.56 -9.94 6.65
CA VAL A 87 3.20 -9.10 5.62
C VAL A 87 3.68 -7.77 6.23
N LEU A 88 2.86 -7.13 7.05
CA LEU A 88 3.19 -5.84 7.67
C LEU A 88 4.31 -5.93 8.71
N GLU A 89 4.41 -7.05 9.42
CA GLU A 89 5.45 -7.30 10.42
C GLU A 89 6.71 -7.95 9.83
N ALA A 90 6.71 -8.25 8.52
CA ALA A 90 7.87 -8.83 7.87
C ALA A 90 9.07 -7.87 7.96
N PRO A 91 10.27 -8.37 8.32
CA PRO A 91 11.45 -7.53 8.39
C PRO A 91 11.82 -7.00 7.01
N GLU A 92 12.39 -5.79 6.96
CA GLU A 92 12.93 -5.24 5.73
C GLU A 92 14.06 -6.13 5.19
N LEU A 93 14.02 -6.39 3.89
CA LEU A 93 15.07 -7.15 3.21
C LEU A 93 16.35 -6.32 3.21
N GLN A 94 17.39 -6.83 3.87
CA GLN A 94 18.71 -6.22 3.83
C GLN A 94 19.33 -6.42 2.45
N VAL A 95 19.36 -5.36 1.63
CA VAL A 95 20.09 -5.36 0.36
C VAL A 95 21.52 -4.91 0.64
N GLY A 96 22.49 -5.79 0.41
CA GLY A 96 23.90 -5.47 0.59
C GLY A 96 24.34 -4.32 -0.33
N ALA A 97 25.23 -3.46 0.16
CA ALA A 97 25.73 -2.30 -0.58
C ALA A 97 26.43 -2.68 -1.90
N ASP A 98 26.95 -3.92 -1.98
CA ASP A 98 27.51 -4.53 -3.20
C ASP A 98 26.50 -4.64 -4.35
N ARG A 99 25.20 -4.67 -4.04
CA ARG A 99 24.10 -4.83 -5.00
C ARG A 99 23.33 -3.53 -5.28
N LEU A 100 23.69 -2.43 -4.62
CA LEU A 100 23.08 -1.12 -4.85
C LEU A 100 23.94 -0.33 -5.83
N VAL A 101 23.39 0.01 -7.00
CA VAL A 101 24.00 1.02 -7.86
C VAL A 101 23.68 2.39 -7.28
N GLN A 102 24.70 3.11 -6.79
CA GLN A 102 24.53 4.49 -6.36
C GLN A 102 24.34 5.38 -7.59
N LEU A 103 23.18 6.02 -7.70
CA LEU A 103 22.95 7.00 -8.76
C LEU A 103 23.86 8.22 -8.52
N PRO A 104 24.54 8.72 -9.56
CA PRO A 104 25.34 9.93 -9.44
C PRO A 104 24.43 11.13 -9.13
N GLN A 105 24.96 12.08 -8.35
CA GLN A 105 24.28 13.33 -8.04
C GLN A 105 24.05 14.14 -9.33
N LEU A 106 22.79 14.41 -9.67
CA LEU A 106 22.39 15.05 -10.93
C LEU A 106 22.98 16.46 -11.11
N GLY A 107 23.36 17.13 -10.02
CA GLY A 107 23.94 18.49 -10.04
C GLY A 107 25.38 18.58 -10.57
N SER A 108 26.09 17.45 -10.78
CA SER A 108 27.47 17.43 -11.28
C SER A 108 27.62 16.80 -12.67
N MET A 109 26.52 16.55 -13.37
CA MET A 109 26.56 15.98 -14.71
C MET A 109 26.91 17.07 -15.74
N PRO A 110 27.97 16.89 -16.57
CA PRO A 110 28.20 17.78 -17.71
C PRO A 110 27.03 17.68 -18.69
N SER A 111 26.71 18.81 -19.36
CA SER A 111 25.61 18.91 -20.33
C SER A 111 25.57 17.71 -21.29
N LEU A 112 24.38 17.11 -21.44
CA LEU A 112 24.13 15.93 -22.28
C LEU A 112 24.32 16.18 -23.80
N GLU A 113 24.66 17.41 -24.19
CA GLU A 113 24.85 17.84 -25.59
C GLU A 113 25.97 17.09 -26.33
N GLY A 114 26.89 16.43 -25.62
CA GLY A 114 27.99 15.67 -26.21
C GLY A 114 27.66 14.22 -26.60
N ILE A 115 26.71 13.57 -25.94
CA ILE A 115 26.49 12.12 -26.08
C ILE A 115 25.71 11.79 -27.37
N ALA A 116 24.85 12.70 -27.85
CA ALA A 116 24.07 12.50 -29.06
C ALA A 116 24.88 12.57 -30.38
N LYS A 117 26.10 13.14 -30.36
CA LYS A 117 26.91 13.35 -31.59
C LYS A 117 27.73 12.12 -32.02
N GLY A 118 27.92 11.13 -31.14
CA GLY A 118 28.69 9.91 -31.44
C GLY A 118 27.95 8.86 -32.29
N SER A 119 26.63 8.87 -32.30
CA SER A 119 25.82 7.80 -32.93
C SER A 119 25.52 8.03 -34.42
N ALA A 120 25.76 9.23 -34.95
CA ALA A 120 25.46 9.57 -36.34
C ALA A 120 26.60 9.22 -37.33
N VAL A 121 27.85 9.03 -36.87
CA VAL A 121 29.02 8.89 -37.75
C VAL A 121 29.21 7.45 -38.27
N ARG A 122 28.67 6.43 -37.59
CA ARG A 122 28.90 5.01 -37.97
C ARG A 122 28.01 4.45 -39.08
N ARG A 123 27.01 5.18 -39.58
CA ARG A 123 26.09 4.66 -40.62
C ARG A 123 26.53 4.92 -42.08
N ARG A 124 27.61 5.66 -42.34
CA ARG A 124 28.05 6.02 -43.72
C ARG A 124 29.28 5.27 -44.25
N ARG A 125 29.68 4.15 -43.63
CA ARG A 125 30.77 3.29 -44.15
C ARG A 125 30.36 1.82 -44.21
N ARG A 126 29.22 1.53 -44.84
CA ARG A 126 28.91 0.20 -45.38
C ARG A 126 27.98 0.36 -46.57
N GLN A 127 28.55 0.47 -47.76
CA GLN A 127 28.14 -0.31 -48.92
C GLN A 127 29.28 -0.28 -49.96
N PRO A 128 29.45 -1.38 -50.73
CA PRO A 128 30.64 -1.72 -51.50
C PRO A 128 30.86 -0.83 -52.73
#